data_AF-A0A6M0G236-F1
#
_entry.id   AF-A0A6M0G236-F1
#
_cell.length_a   1.000
_cell.length_b   1.000
_cell.length_c   1.000
_cell.angle_alpha   90.00
_cell.angle_beta   90.00
_cell.angle_gamma   90.00
#
_symmetry.space_group_name_H-M   'P 1'
#
loop_
_entity.id
_entity.type
_entity.pdbx_description
1 polymer ?
#
loop_
_entity_poly.entity_id
_entity_poly.type
_entity_poly.pdbx_seq_one_letter_code
_entity_poly.pdbx_strand_id
1 'polypeptide(L)'
;GEHLYQTRPWLFIVLLVVNALASLSVIRVFGLIFGGKPQPMSERSPEVHWPMIFPMLLLMGFVLHLPLILLQWQLIPAWSALNPTVAGLFVLSSAIGCGIGAFLYLNDRYAKPVVFGNQSLQNLFAYDFYTQKLYRLTVVFVVGLVSQVIAWSDRYIVDGLVNVVGMATIFSGQSLKYNVSGKGQFYALTILLGIALFGLLITWPFLSDISLIIGS
;
A
#
# COMPACT_ATOMS: atom_id res chain seq x y z
N GLY A 1 -26.96 -20.19 0.23
CA GLY A 1 -27.88 -19.92 1.36
C GLY A 1 -28.16 -21.19 2.13
N GLU A 2 -28.76 -22.19 1.47
CA GLU A 2 -29.23 -23.42 2.10
C GLU A 2 -28.14 -24.25 2.79
N HIS A 3 -27.01 -24.48 2.14
CA HIS A 3 -25.86 -25.14 2.76
C HIS A 3 -25.35 -24.40 4.02
N LEU A 4 -25.39 -23.07 4.03
CA LEU A 4 -24.95 -22.29 5.20
C LEU A 4 -25.95 -22.38 6.37
N TYR A 5 -27.25 -22.43 6.06
CA TYR A 5 -28.29 -22.61 7.06
C TYR A 5 -28.12 -23.93 7.81
N GLN A 6 -27.78 -25.01 7.10
CA GLN A 6 -27.59 -26.34 7.69
C GLN A 6 -26.23 -26.50 8.38
N THR A 7 -25.14 -26.02 7.78
CA THR A 7 -23.78 -26.29 8.27
C THR A 7 -23.31 -25.28 9.32
N ARG A 8 -23.64 -23.98 9.17
CA ARG A 8 -23.19 -22.89 10.07
C ARG A 8 -24.24 -21.78 10.19
N PRO A 9 -25.24 -21.92 11.07
CA PRO A 9 -26.36 -20.98 11.17
C PRO A 9 -25.91 -19.55 11.56
N TRP A 10 -24.81 -19.39 12.29
CA TRP A 10 -24.27 -18.06 12.62
C TRP A 10 -23.88 -17.25 11.38
N LEU A 11 -23.20 -17.86 10.40
CA LEU A 11 -22.82 -17.18 9.15
C LEU A 11 -24.04 -16.81 8.32
N PHE A 12 -25.09 -17.64 8.37
CA PHE A 12 -26.35 -17.34 7.70
C PHE A 12 -27.01 -16.08 8.29
N ILE A 13 -27.01 -15.91 9.62
CA ILE A 13 -27.50 -14.68 10.27
C ILE A 13 -26.69 -13.47 9.83
N VAL A 14 -25.35 -13.56 9.83
CA VAL A 14 -24.49 -12.46 9.36
C VAL A 14 -24.83 -12.08 7.92
N LEU A 15 -25.05 -13.07 7.06
CA LEU A 15 -25.40 -12.86 5.66
C LEU A 15 -26.77 -12.16 5.52
N LEU A 16 -27.77 -12.54 6.32
CA LEU A 16 -29.06 -11.84 6.38
C LEU A 16 -28.92 -10.39 6.86
N VAL A 17 -28.06 -10.13 7.84
CA VAL A 17 -27.79 -8.77 8.33
C VAL A 17 -27.11 -7.93 7.24
N VAL A 18 -26.10 -8.49 6.58
CA VAL A 18 -25.40 -7.81 5.47
C VAL A 18 -26.37 -7.51 4.33
N ASN A 19 -27.26 -8.44 3.98
CA ASN A 19 -28.28 -8.22 2.95
C ASN A 19 -29.24 -7.07 3.31
N ALA A 20 -29.69 -7.01 4.56
CA ALA A 20 -30.54 -5.91 5.04
C ALA A 20 -29.80 -4.57 5.02
N LEU A 21 -28.53 -4.53 5.45
CA LEU A 21 -27.69 -3.33 5.42
C LEU A 21 -27.38 -2.86 4.00
N ALA A 22 -27.13 -3.79 3.08
CA ALA A 22 -26.90 -3.49 1.66
C ALA A 22 -28.14 -2.84 1.03
N SER A 23 -29.31 -3.46 1.25
CA SER A 23 -30.60 -2.90 0.83
C SER A 23 -30.84 -1.50 1.42
N LEU A 24 -30.60 -1.31 2.72
CA LEU A 24 -30.68 0.00 3.40
C LEU A 24 -29.73 1.03 2.77
N SER A 25 -28.50 0.63 2.42
CA SER A 25 -27.51 1.54 1.82
C SER A 25 -27.96 2.06 0.45
N VAL A 26 -28.55 1.19 -0.38
CA VAL A 26 -29.03 1.57 -1.73
C VAL A 26 -30.23 2.50 -1.61
N ILE A 27 -31.21 2.18 -0.77
CA ILE A 27 -32.39 3.05 -0.59
C ILE A 27 -32.01 4.39 0.07
N ARG A 28 -30.99 4.41 0.93
CA ARG A 28 -30.43 5.65 1.48
C ARG A 28 -29.90 6.55 0.37
N VAL A 29 -29.07 6.01 -0.52
CA VAL A 29 -28.50 6.76 -1.65
C VAL A 29 -29.62 7.24 -2.57
N PHE A 30 -30.56 6.37 -2.91
CA PHE A 30 -31.72 6.72 -3.72
C PHE A 30 -32.57 7.84 -3.08
N GLY A 31 -32.88 7.71 -1.78
CA GLY A 31 -33.66 8.71 -1.03
C GLY A 31 -32.97 10.06 -0.88
N LEU A 32 -31.64 10.08 -0.77
CA LEU A 32 -30.86 11.32 -0.71
C LEU A 32 -30.74 12.01 -2.07
N ILE A 33 -30.67 11.26 -3.16
CA ILE A 33 -30.54 11.80 -4.52
C ILE A 33 -31.89 12.23 -5.09
N PHE A 34 -32.93 11.38 -4.97
CA PHE A 34 -34.21 11.60 -5.66
C PHE A 34 -35.37 12.01 -4.73
N GLY A 35 -35.32 11.64 -3.45
CA GLY A 35 -36.46 11.81 -2.53
C GLY A 35 -36.43 13.07 -1.67
N GLY A 36 -35.39 13.90 -1.77
CA GLY A 36 -35.22 15.11 -0.95
C GLY A 36 -35.72 16.38 -1.62
N LYS A 37 -35.76 17.48 -0.86
CA LYS A 37 -35.97 18.82 -1.42
C LYS A 37 -34.83 19.18 -2.39
N PRO A 38 -35.11 19.82 -3.53
CA PRO A 38 -34.08 20.28 -4.45
C PRO A 38 -33.07 21.17 -3.71
N GLN A 39 -31.79 20.87 -3.90
CA GLN A 39 -30.69 21.71 -3.44
C GLN A 39 -30.36 22.74 -4.52
N PRO A 40 -29.75 23.89 -4.19
CA PRO A 40 -29.36 24.90 -5.18
C PRO A 40 -28.47 24.34 -6.30
N MET A 41 -27.71 23.28 -6.03
CA MET A 41 -26.91 22.58 -7.05
C MET A 41 -27.73 21.68 -7.98
N SER A 42 -28.91 21.20 -7.55
CA SER A 42 -29.74 20.26 -8.30
C SER A 42 -30.97 20.89 -8.97
N GLU A 43 -31.26 22.17 -8.70
CA GLU A 43 -32.45 22.88 -9.21
C GLU A 43 -32.57 22.90 -10.74
N ARG A 44 -31.44 22.91 -11.46
CA ARG A 44 -31.40 22.93 -12.93
C ARG A 44 -30.54 21.79 -13.46
N SER A 45 -31.03 20.57 -13.27
CA SER A 45 -30.36 19.34 -13.74
C SER A 45 -31.07 18.81 -14.99
N PRO A 46 -30.68 19.21 -16.21
CA PRO A 46 -31.24 18.63 -17.43
C PRO A 46 -30.88 17.14 -17.54
N GLU A 47 -31.73 16.37 -18.23
CA GLU A 47 -31.44 14.97 -18.50
C GLU A 47 -30.17 14.80 -19.33
N VAL A 48 -29.56 13.63 -19.18
CA VAL A 48 -28.28 13.30 -19.80
C VAL A 48 -28.44 13.13 -21.32
N HIS A 49 -27.43 13.50 -22.11
CA HIS A 49 -27.44 13.30 -23.56
C HIS A 49 -27.61 11.82 -23.99
N TRP A 50 -28.14 11.61 -25.21
CA TRP A 50 -28.42 10.29 -25.80
C TRP A 50 -27.28 9.26 -25.71
N PRO A 51 -25.99 9.61 -25.98
CA PRO A 51 -24.90 8.64 -25.92
C PRO A 51 -24.70 7.97 -24.56
N MET A 52 -25.11 8.62 -23.46
CA MET A 52 -25.03 8.04 -22.12
C MET A 52 -26.32 7.34 -21.70
N ILE A 53 -27.49 7.77 -22.19
CA ILE A 53 -28.76 7.07 -21.97
C ILE A 53 -28.74 5.69 -22.62
N PHE A 54 -28.20 5.56 -23.84
CA PHE A 54 -28.26 4.32 -24.60
C PHE A 54 -27.62 3.11 -23.88
N PRO A 55 -26.37 3.18 -23.36
CA PRO A 55 -25.78 2.10 -22.57
C PRO A 55 -26.57 1.79 -21.29
N MET A 56 -27.10 2.81 -20.60
CA MET A 56 -27.86 2.61 -19.37
C MET A 56 -29.16 1.83 -19.62
N LEU A 57 -29.91 2.18 -20.67
CA LEU A 57 -31.14 1.48 -21.04
C LEU A 57 -30.87 0.06 -21.52
N LEU A 58 -29.80 -0.16 -22.30
CA LEU A 58 -29.41 -1.49 -22.73
C LEU A 58 -29.05 -2.39 -21.54
N LEU A 59 -28.26 -1.88 -20.58
CA LEU A 59 -27.91 -2.61 -19.36
C LEU A 59 -29.13 -2.88 -18.49
N MET A 60 -30.04 -1.91 -18.33
CA MET A 60 -31.31 -2.12 -17.63
C MET A 60 -32.13 -3.24 -18.28
N GLY A 61 -32.27 -3.22 -19.61
CA GLY A 61 -32.93 -4.27 -20.37
C GLY A 61 -32.28 -5.64 -20.13
N PHE A 62 -30.96 -5.72 -20.21
CA PHE A 62 -30.22 -6.96 -19.96
C PHE A 62 -30.45 -7.50 -18.53
N VAL A 63 -30.39 -6.64 -17.51
CA VAL A 63 -30.62 -7.04 -16.10
C VAL A 63 -32.04 -7.58 -15.90
N LEU A 64 -33.06 -7.01 -16.56
CA LEU A 64 -34.43 -7.51 -16.49
C LEU A 64 -34.61 -8.87 -17.17
N HIS A 65 -33.85 -9.16 -18.23
CA HIS A 65 -33.93 -10.44 -18.95
C HIS A 65 -33.02 -11.53 -18.35
N LEU A 66 -32.04 -11.17 -17.52
CA LEU A 66 -31.11 -12.12 -16.90
C LEU A 66 -31.80 -13.33 -16.23
N PRO A 67 -32.86 -13.15 -15.39
CA PRO A 67 -33.54 -14.28 -14.77
C PRO A 67 -34.14 -15.26 -15.79
N LEU A 68 -34.69 -14.74 -16.90
CA LEU A 68 -35.31 -15.55 -17.96
C LEU A 68 -34.25 -16.33 -18.76
N ILE A 69 -33.14 -15.68 -19.08
CA ILE A 69 -32.02 -16.29 -19.80
C ILE A 69 -31.42 -17.44 -18.96
N LEU A 70 -31.20 -17.21 -17.67
CA LEU A 70 -30.67 -18.22 -16.75
C LEU A 70 -31.60 -19.42 -16.58
N LEU A 71 -32.93 -19.18 -16.60
CA LEU A 71 -33.93 -20.25 -16.58
C LEU A 71 -33.87 -21.09 -17.86
N GLN A 72 -33.81 -20.44 -19.03
CA GLN A 72 -33.77 -21.12 -20.33
C GLN A 72 -32.49 -21.97 -20.50
N TRP A 73 -31.36 -21.52 -19.96
CA TRP A 73 -30.08 -22.22 -20.03
C TRP A 73 -29.85 -23.24 -18.91
N GLN A 74 -30.84 -23.48 -18.05
CA GLN A 74 -30.77 -24.46 -16.95
C GLN A 74 -29.58 -24.22 -15.98
N LEU A 75 -29.13 -22.96 -15.88
CA LEU A 75 -28.03 -22.56 -14.98
C LEU A 75 -28.49 -22.39 -13.52
N ILE A 76 -29.81 -22.32 -13.31
CA ILE A 76 -30.43 -22.27 -11.98
C ILE A 76 -31.11 -23.60 -11.64
N PRO A 77 -31.03 -24.04 -10.37
CA PRO A 77 -31.69 -25.27 -9.94
C PRO A 77 -33.21 -25.16 -10.10
N ALA A 78 -33.85 -26.30 -10.36
CA ALA A 78 -35.31 -26.38 -10.45
C ALA A 78 -35.97 -25.90 -9.16
N TRP A 79 -37.16 -25.31 -9.28
CA TRP A 79 -37.94 -24.76 -8.15
C TRP A 79 -38.16 -25.77 -7.01
N SER A 80 -38.18 -27.07 -7.31
CA SER A 80 -38.35 -28.15 -6.35
C SER A 80 -37.14 -28.37 -5.43
N ALA A 81 -35.95 -27.93 -5.84
CA ALA A 81 -34.71 -28.06 -5.07
C ALA A 81 -34.45 -26.82 -4.19
N LEU A 82 -35.29 -25.79 -4.27
CA LEU A 82 -35.13 -24.56 -3.50
C LEU A 82 -35.91 -24.65 -2.19
N ASN A 83 -35.24 -24.39 -1.07
CA ASN A 83 -35.90 -24.25 0.21
C ASN A 83 -36.67 -22.91 0.31
N PRO A 84 -38.02 -22.94 0.37
CA PRO A 84 -38.83 -21.74 0.37
C PRO A 84 -38.62 -20.89 1.63
N THR A 85 -38.23 -21.51 2.75
CA THR A 85 -37.96 -20.81 4.01
C THR A 85 -36.73 -19.91 3.88
N VAL A 86 -35.65 -20.42 3.28
CA VAL A 86 -34.42 -19.66 3.08
C VAL A 86 -34.64 -18.50 2.10
N ALA A 87 -35.33 -18.75 0.99
CA ALA A 87 -35.67 -17.72 0.02
C ALA A 87 -36.58 -16.62 0.63
N GLY A 88 -37.58 -17.02 1.42
CA GLY A 88 -38.46 -16.09 2.14
C GLY A 88 -37.70 -15.21 3.13
N LEU A 89 -36.74 -15.78 3.87
CA LEU A 89 -35.90 -15.01 4.79
C LEU A 89 -35.05 -13.95 4.08
N PHE A 90 -34.55 -14.25 2.87
CA PHE A 90 -33.83 -13.27 2.06
C PHE A 90 -34.72 -12.11 1.62
N VAL A 91 -35.90 -12.44 1.10
CA VAL A 91 -36.89 -11.44 0.66
C VAL A 91 -37.31 -10.55 1.84
N LEU A 92 -37.58 -11.15 3.01
CA LEU A 92 -37.93 -10.43 4.22
C LEU A 92 -36.79 -9.53 4.71
N SER A 93 -35.56 -10.03 4.72
CA SER A 93 -34.37 -9.24 5.09
C SER A 93 -34.20 -8.00 4.19
N SER A 94 -34.31 -8.18 2.88
CA SER A 94 -34.27 -7.06 1.93
C SER A 94 -35.45 -6.11 2.09
N ALA A 95 -36.67 -6.63 2.33
CA ALA A 95 -37.85 -5.80 2.56
C ALA A 95 -37.73 -4.95 3.82
N ILE A 96 -37.18 -5.49 4.91
CA ILE A 96 -36.91 -4.77 6.15
C ILE A 96 -35.87 -3.67 5.91
N GLY A 97 -34.76 -3.98 5.22
CA GLY A 97 -33.72 -3.01 4.87
C GLY A 97 -34.26 -1.84 4.03
N CYS A 98 -35.01 -2.16 2.98
CA CYS A 98 -35.69 -1.19 2.12
C CYS A 98 -36.70 -0.34 2.92
N GLY A 99 -37.54 -0.97 3.75
CA GLY A 99 -38.58 -0.30 4.53
C GLY A 99 -38.01 0.69 5.54
N ILE A 100 -36.99 0.28 6.30
CA ILE A 100 -36.30 1.16 7.26
C ILE A 100 -35.65 2.34 6.55
N GLY A 101 -34.91 2.08 5.46
CA GLY A 101 -34.23 3.15 4.74
C GLY A 101 -35.20 4.09 4.01
N ALA A 102 -36.29 3.58 3.45
CA ALA A 102 -37.34 4.42 2.87
C ALA A 102 -37.99 5.31 3.94
N PHE A 103 -38.33 4.74 5.09
CA PHE A 103 -38.93 5.49 6.19
C PHE A 103 -38.02 6.61 6.74
N LEU A 104 -36.71 6.36 6.82
CA LEU A 104 -35.74 7.34 7.31
C LEU A 104 -35.39 8.44 6.29
N TYR A 105 -35.23 8.09 5.01
CA TYR A 105 -34.66 9.00 4.01
C TYR A 105 -35.69 9.66 3.08
N LEU A 106 -36.82 9.03 2.80
CA LEU A 106 -37.91 9.61 1.98
C LEU A 106 -38.89 10.44 2.81
N ASN A 107 -38.91 10.26 4.14
CA ASN A 107 -39.78 11.05 5.00
C ASN A 107 -39.11 12.37 5.40
N ASP A 108 -39.76 13.49 5.10
CA ASP A 108 -39.30 14.84 5.47
C ASP A 108 -39.42 15.16 6.97
N ARG A 109 -40.03 14.25 7.75
CA ARG A 109 -40.23 14.42 9.19
C ARG A 109 -38.94 14.31 10.02
N TYR A 110 -37.88 13.72 9.47
CA TYR A 110 -36.59 13.57 10.16
C TYR A 110 -35.59 14.62 9.69
N ALA A 111 -35.01 15.34 10.65
CA ALA A 111 -33.95 16.30 10.37
C ALA A 111 -32.71 15.56 9.82
N LYS A 112 -32.26 15.99 8.63
CA LYS A 112 -31.01 15.54 8.01
C LYS A 112 -29.93 16.55 8.47
N PRO A 113 -28.76 16.11 8.98
CA PRO A 113 -28.20 14.77 8.99
C PRO A 113 -28.72 13.86 10.11
N VAL A 114 -28.94 12.58 9.80
CA VAL A 114 -29.32 11.56 10.78
C VAL A 114 -28.12 11.29 11.69
N VAL A 115 -28.19 11.77 12.94
CA VAL A 115 -27.22 11.43 13.98
C VAL A 115 -27.67 10.13 14.63
N PHE A 116 -26.87 9.07 14.48
CA PHE A 116 -27.09 7.84 15.25
C PHE A 116 -26.59 8.07 16.69
N GLY A 117 -27.27 7.49 17.67
CA GLY A 117 -27.12 7.83 19.09
C GLY A 117 -25.69 8.04 19.60
N ASN A 118 -24.72 7.21 19.18
CA ASN A 118 -23.31 7.45 19.48
C ASN A 118 -22.55 7.97 18.24
N GLN A 119 -22.20 9.26 18.27
CA GLN A 119 -21.38 9.93 17.25
C GLN A 119 -20.04 9.21 17.00
N SER A 120 -19.46 8.58 18.03
CA SER A 120 -18.20 7.83 17.90
C SER A 120 -18.33 6.63 16.96
N LEU A 121 -19.41 5.86 17.08
CA LEU A 121 -19.69 4.72 16.20
C LEU A 121 -20.00 5.20 14.78
N GLN A 122 -20.77 6.27 14.63
CA GLN A 122 -21.05 6.85 13.32
C GLN A 122 -19.77 7.32 12.62
N ASN A 123 -18.88 7.99 13.36
CA ASN A 123 -17.59 8.42 12.86
C ASN A 123 -16.69 7.22 12.50
N LEU A 124 -16.68 6.16 13.31
CA LEU A 124 -15.91 4.95 13.03
C LEU A 124 -16.27 4.35 11.67
N PHE A 125 -17.56 4.20 11.38
CA PHE A 125 -18.02 3.71 10.07
C PHE A 125 -17.84 4.75 8.95
N ALA A 126 -18.00 6.05 9.25
CA ALA A 126 -17.83 7.11 8.25
C ALA A 126 -16.38 7.25 7.76
N TYR A 127 -15.40 6.86 8.58
CA TYR A 127 -13.97 6.88 8.23
C TYR A 127 -13.42 5.50 7.88
N ASP A 128 -14.26 4.55 7.44
CA ASP A 128 -13.87 3.19 7.05
C ASP A 128 -12.97 2.50 8.11
N PHE A 129 -13.41 2.53 9.37
CA PHE A 129 -12.67 2.02 10.53
C PHE A 129 -11.28 2.63 10.73
N TYR A 130 -11.05 3.84 10.18
CA TYR A 130 -9.75 4.50 10.16
C TYR A 130 -8.63 3.65 9.53
N THR A 131 -8.99 2.73 8.62
CA THR A 131 -8.05 1.80 7.96
C THR A 131 -6.89 2.55 7.29
N GLN A 132 -7.18 3.67 6.62
CA GLN A 132 -6.16 4.52 6.02
C GLN A 132 -5.18 5.10 7.05
N LYS A 133 -5.68 5.54 8.21
CA LYS A 133 -4.82 6.06 9.28
C LYS A 133 -3.95 4.95 9.86
N LEU A 134 -4.53 3.79 10.12
CA LEU A 134 -3.80 2.62 10.62
C LEU A 134 -2.71 2.17 9.64
N TYR A 135 -3.00 2.09 8.34
CA TYR A 135 -2.03 1.75 7.31
C TYR A 135 -0.87 2.75 7.26
N ARG A 136 -1.18 4.04 7.33
CA ARG A 136 -0.16 5.10 7.37
C ARG A 136 0.70 5.03 8.63
N LEU A 137 0.10 4.75 9.78
CA LEU A 137 0.78 4.68 11.07
C LEU A 137 1.61 3.42 11.25
N THR A 138 1.24 2.32 10.60
CA THR A 138 1.93 1.03 10.74
C THR A 138 2.89 0.82 9.59
N VAL A 139 2.37 0.52 8.39
CA VAL A 139 3.18 0.14 7.24
C VAL A 139 4.03 1.32 6.75
N VAL A 140 3.40 2.47 6.48
CA VAL A 140 4.13 3.63 5.91
C VAL A 140 5.14 4.19 6.91
N PHE A 141 4.80 4.24 8.19
CA PHE A 141 5.72 4.68 9.24
C PHE A 141 6.94 3.76 9.37
N VAL A 142 6.74 2.44 9.43
CA VAL A 142 7.84 1.46 9.54
C VAL A 142 8.73 1.52 8.31
N VAL A 143 8.15 1.54 7.11
CA VAL A 143 8.92 1.65 5.86
C VAL A 143 9.68 2.98 5.81
N GLY A 144 9.05 4.08 6.24
CA GLY A 144 9.69 5.40 6.32
C GLY A 144 10.89 5.41 7.26
N LEU A 145 10.76 4.83 8.46
CA LEU A 145 11.87 4.70 9.42
C LEU A 145 13.03 3.88 8.84
N VAL A 146 12.74 2.72 8.26
CA VAL A 146 13.77 1.86 7.66
C VAL A 146 14.47 2.57 6.51
N SER A 147 13.72 3.25 5.64
CA SER A 147 14.28 4.02 4.53
C SER A 147 15.21 5.13 5.02
N GLN A 148 14.84 5.84 6.10
CA GLN A 148 15.66 6.90 6.65
C GLN A 148 16.96 6.36 7.26
N VAL A 149 16.90 5.20 7.94
CA VAL A 149 18.09 4.53 8.49
C VAL A 149 19.04 4.08 7.39
N ILE A 150 18.52 3.47 6.32
CA ILE A 150 19.34 3.04 5.18
C ILE A 150 20.00 4.25 4.50
N ALA A 151 19.24 5.31 4.24
CA ALA A 151 19.76 6.53 3.61
C ALA A 151 20.83 7.22 4.48
N TRP A 152 20.65 7.21 5.80
CA TRP A 152 21.66 7.71 6.72
C TRP A 152 22.93 6.83 6.70
N SER A 153 22.77 5.51 6.72
CA SER A 153 23.89 4.56 6.68
C SER A 153 24.72 4.72 5.40
N ASP A 154 24.07 4.82 4.25
CA ASP A 154 24.74 5.02 2.96
C ASP A 154 25.55 6.33 2.95
N ARG A 155 24.90 7.44 3.33
CA ARG A 155 25.52 8.77 3.31
C ARG A 155 26.64 8.97 4.34
N TYR A 156 26.58 8.33 5.50
CA TYR A 156 27.59 8.51 6.55
C TYR A 156 28.66 7.43 6.55
N ILE A 157 28.28 6.16 6.37
CA ILE A 157 29.22 5.04 6.45
C ILE A 157 29.85 4.81 5.09
N VAL A 158 29.03 4.59 4.05
CA VAL A 158 29.54 4.20 2.72
C VAL A 158 30.25 5.38 2.06
N ASP A 159 29.58 6.51 1.92
CA ASP A 159 30.18 7.73 1.35
C ASP A 159 31.37 8.23 2.19
N GLY A 160 31.28 8.11 3.51
CA GLY A 160 32.36 8.47 4.42
C GLY A 160 33.63 7.67 4.17
N LEU A 161 33.50 6.34 4.04
CA LEU A 161 34.63 5.47 3.70
C LEU A 161 35.23 5.80 2.34
N VAL A 162 34.40 6.01 1.32
CA VAL A 162 34.86 6.38 -0.03
C VAL A 162 35.63 7.71 0.00
N ASN A 163 35.12 8.71 0.72
CA ASN A 163 35.76 10.01 0.84
C ASN A 163 37.11 9.94 1.56
N VAL A 164 37.24 9.11 2.60
CA VAL A 164 38.52 8.88 3.30
C VAL A 164 39.55 8.23 2.39
N VAL A 165 39.16 7.21 1.62
CA VAL A 165 40.06 6.59 0.63
C VAL A 165 40.47 7.59 -0.46
N GLY A 166 39.53 8.41 -0.92
CA GLY A 166 39.82 9.51 -1.85
C GLY A 166 40.83 10.51 -1.29
N MET A 167 40.62 10.97 -0.05
CA MET A 167 41.55 11.86 0.64
C MET A 167 42.94 11.23 0.82
N ALA A 168 43.02 9.96 1.22
CA ALA A 168 44.28 9.25 1.38
C ALA A 168 45.05 9.16 0.05
N THR A 169 44.35 8.93 -1.06
CA THR A 169 44.94 8.86 -2.40
C THR A 169 45.47 10.22 -2.85
N ILE A 170 44.70 11.29 -2.68
CA ILE A 170 45.14 12.66 -3.00
C ILE A 170 46.32 13.06 -2.13
N PHE A 171 46.26 12.78 -0.83
CA PHE A 171 47.35 13.07 0.10
C PHE A 171 48.63 12.35 -0.31
N SER A 172 48.56 11.05 -0.60
CA SER A 172 49.70 10.27 -1.10
C SER A 172 50.28 10.87 -2.38
N GLY A 173 49.43 11.24 -3.35
CA GLY A 173 49.88 11.87 -4.60
C GLY A 173 50.59 13.22 -4.39
N GLN A 174 50.06 14.07 -3.51
CA GLN A 174 50.70 15.34 -3.17
C GLN A 174 52.03 15.13 -2.45
N SER A 175 52.11 14.23 -1.48
CA SER A 175 53.36 13.88 -0.79
C SER A 175 54.44 13.38 -1.76
N LEU A 176 54.08 12.53 -2.73
CA LEU A 176 55.02 12.07 -3.75
C LEU A 176 55.49 13.19 -4.69
N LYS A 177 54.60 14.14 -5.03
CA LYS A 177 54.97 15.31 -5.85
C LYS A 177 56.04 16.17 -5.16
N TYR A 178 55.97 16.36 -3.84
CA TYR A 178 56.97 17.12 -3.09
C TYR A 178 58.34 16.44 -2.99
N ASN A 179 58.43 15.13 -3.28
CA ASN A 179 59.70 14.41 -3.31
C ASN A 179 60.58 14.83 -4.51
N VAL A 180 59.98 15.39 -5.56
CA VAL A 180 60.70 15.86 -6.76
C VAL A 180 61.09 17.34 -6.58
N SER A 181 62.22 17.60 -5.93
CA SER A 181 62.67 18.94 -5.51
C SER A 181 63.29 19.80 -6.63
N GLY A 182 63.50 19.26 -7.83
CA GLY A 182 64.05 19.98 -8.98
C GLY A 182 65.54 20.34 -8.87
N LYS A 183 66.24 19.99 -7.78
CA LYS A 183 67.68 20.23 -7.60
C LYS A 183 68.51 19.00 -7.97
N GLY A 184 69.44 19.14 -8.92
CA GLY A 184 70.32 18.06 -9.39
C GLY A 184 71.06 17.28 -8.29
N GLN A 185 71.49 17.97 -7.22
CA GLN A 185 72.17 17.36 -6.07
C GLN A 185 71.29 16.35 -5.30
N PHE A 186 69.98 16.59 -5.24
CA PHE A 186 69.04 15.69 -4.55
C PHE A 186 68.82 14.38 -5.32
N TYR A 187 68.84 14.44 -6.66
CA TYR A 187 68.81 13.25 -7.52
C TYR A 187 70.07 12.40 -7.39
N ALA A 188 71.25 13.02 -7.36
CA ALA A 188 72.50 12.29 -7.14
C ALA A 188 72.53 11.60 -5.76
N LEU A 189 72.06 12.28 -4.71
CA LEU A 189 71.95 11.74 -3.36
C LEU A 189 70.98 10.54 -3.29
N THR A 190 69.81 10.64 -3.91
CA THR A 190 68.81 9.55 -3.92
C THR A 190 69.29 8.31 -4.68
N ILE A 191 70.02 8.47 -5.79
CA ILE A 191 70.64 7.35 -6.50
C ILE A 191 71.70 6.66 -5.63
N LEU A 192 72.59 7.43 -5.00
CA LEU A 192 73.64 6.88 -4.14
C LEU A 192 73.05 6.13 -2.93
N LEU A 193 72.03 6.72 -2.28
CA LEU A 193 71.26 6.06 -1.22
C LEU A 193 70.58 4.78 -1.70
N GLY A 194 69.98 4.80 -2.89
CA GLY A 194 69.35 3.62 -3.50
C GLY A 194 70.34 2.48 -3.69
N ILE A 195 71.51 2.76 -4.27
CA ILE A 195 72.57 1.74 -4.48
C ILE A 195 73.10 1.21 -3.14
N ALA A 196 73.34 2.09 -2.17
CA ALA A 196 73.80 1.69 -0.83
C ALA A 196 72.76 0.80 -0.13
N LEU A 197 71.48 1.17 -0.17
CA LEU A 197 70.37 0.39 0.42
C LEU A 197 70.20 -0.96 -0.28
N PHE A 198 70.25 -1.01 -1.61
CA PHE A 198 70.19 -2.25 -2.38
C PHE A 198 71.37 -3.17 -2.05
N GLY A 199 72.58 -2.62 -1.96
CA GLY A 199 73.77 -3.37 -1.54
C GLY A 199 73.62 -3.94 -0.14
N LEU A 200 73.08 -3.15 0.80
CA LEU A 200 72.82 -3.59 2.17
C LEU A 200 71.74 -4.69 2.22
N LEU A 201 70.63 -4.53 1.50
CA LEU A 201 69.56 -5.54 1.43
C LEU A 201 70.02 -6.86 0.82
N ILE A 202 70.91 -6.80 -0.19
CA ILE A 202 71.47 -8.00 -0.83
C ILE A 202 72.49 -8.67 0.09
N THR A 203 73.31 -7.91 0.82
CA THR A 203 74.34 -8.46 1.71
C THR A 203 73.80 -8.90 3.07
N TRP A 204 72.67 -8.35 3.51
CA TRP A 204 71.98 -8.70 4.75
C TRP A 204 71.69 -10.21 4.92
N PRO A 205 71.08 -10.92 3.95
CA PRO A 205 70.86 -12.36 4.07
C PRO A 205 72.18 -13.16 4.17
N PHE A 206 73.22 -12.77 3.44
CA PHE A 206 74.53 -13.42 3.53
C PHE A 206 75.22 -13.16 4.89
N LEU A 207 75.03 -11.97 5.48
CA LEU A 207 75.53 -11.63 6.81
C LEU A 207 74.73 -12.34 7.93
N SER A 208 73.42 -12.54 7.77
CA SER A 208 72.62 -13.32 8.72
C SER A 208 73.00 -14.80 8.71
N ASP A 209 73.29 -15.37 7.54
CA ASP A 209 73.72 -16.76 7.41
C ASP A 209 75.14 -16.99 7.98
N ILE A 210 76.05 -16.02 7.82
CA ILE A 210 77.40 -16.07 8.41
C ILE A 210 77.38 -15.90 9.94
N SER A 211 76.50 -15.06 10.48
CA SER A 211 76.40 -14.86 11.93
C SER A 211 75.76 -16.04 12.67
N LEU A 212 74.90 -16.85 12.00
CA LEU A 212 74.38 -18.11 12.53
C LEU A 212 75.42 -19.24 12.57
N ILE A 213 76.44 -19.22 11.71
CA ILE A 213 77.50 -20.24 11.64
C ILE A 213 78.66 -19.94 12.61
N ILE A 214 78.89 -18.67 12.97
CA ILE A 214 79.93 -18.24 13.92
C ILE A 214 79.39 -18.19 15.38
N GLY A 215 78.07 -18.25 15.56
CA GLY A 215 77.37 -18.15 16.85
C GLY A 215 76.94 -19.47 17.52
N SER A 216 77.40 -20.63 17.04
CA SER A 216 77.25 -21.96 17.67
C SER A 216 78.62 -22.60 17.90
#